data_AF-A0A1J1LND8-F1
#
_entry.id   AF-A0A1J1LND8-F1
#
_cell.length_a   1.000
_cell.length_b   1.000
_cell.length_c   1.000
_cell.angle_alpha   90.00
_cell.angle_beta   90.00
_cell.angle_gamma   90.00
#
_symmetry.space_group_name_H-M   'P 1'
#
loop_
_entity.id
_entity.type
_entity.pdbx_description
1 polymer ?
#
loop_
_entity_poly.entity_id
_entity_poly.type
_entity_poly.pdbx_seq_one_letter_code
_entity_poly.pdbx_strand_id
1 'polypeptide(L)' 'MLWQKLDYIHNNPVKRGYIDDPLHWRYSSYRNYQDLPGLIPIEIIS' A
#
# COMPACT_ATOMS: atom_id res chain seq x y z
N MET A 1 -0.01 16.32 -5.85
CA MET A 1 -1.41 15.87 -5.81
C MET A 1 -1.56 14.35 -5.85
N LEU A 2 -1.12 13.61 -6.89
CA LEU A 2 -1.26 12.14 -6.93
C LEU A 2 -0.43 11.42 -5.85
N TRP A 3 0.88 11.70 -5.78
CA TRP A 3 1.78 11.07 -4.82
C TRP A 3 1.39 11.31 -3.36
N GLN A 4 0.90 12.51 -3.03
CA GLN A 4 0.40 12.82 -1.69
C GLN A 4 -0.82 11.97 -1.31
N LYS A 5 -1.73 11.71 -2.26
CA LYS A 5 -2.90 10.85 -2.02
C LYS A 5 -2.48 9.38 -1.87
N LEU A 6 -1.53 8.91 -2.70
CA LEU A 6 -0.98 7.55 -2.57
C LEU A 6 -0.32 7.36 -1.21
N ASP A 7 0.53 8.30 -0.79
CA ASP A 7 1.19 8.27 0.52
C ASP A 7 0.17 8.25 1.67
N TYR A 8 -0.91 9.03 1.57
CA TYR A 8 -2.01 8.98 2.54
C TYR A 8 -2.68 7.60 2.58
N ILE A 9 -3.02 7.02 1.43
CA ILE A 9 -3.70 5.72 1.33
C ILE A 9 -2.83 4.61 1.93
N HIS A 10 -1.54 4.59 1.60
CA HIS A 10 -0.60 3.55 2.07
C HIS A 10 -0.31 3.66 3.56
N ASN A 11 -0.25 4.88 4.12
CA ASN A 11 0.00 5.09 5.54
C ASN A 11 -1.26 5.09 6.43
N ASN A 12 -2.47 5.06 5.86
CA ASN A 12 -3.70 5.10 6.66
C ASN A 12 -3.80 3.98 7.71
N PRO A 13 -3.45 2.71 7.42
CA PRO A 13 -3.47 1.64 8.42
C PRO A 13 -2.53 1.93 9.61
N VAL A 14 -1.37 2.55 9.36
CA VAL A 14 -0.40 2.93 10.40
C VAL A 14 -0.93 4.08 11.23
N LYS A 15 -1.42 5.16 10.58
CA LYS A 15 -1.98 6.33 11.28
C LYS A 15 -3.20 5.99 12.15
N ARG A 16 -3.92 4.92 11.81
CA ARG A 16 -5.05 4.39 12.59
C ARG A 16 -4.62 3.46 13.72
N GLY A 17 -3.34 3.08 13.79
CA GLY A 17 -2.79 2.19 14.83
C GLY A 17 -3.12 0.71 14.62
N TYR A 18 -3.46 0.29 13.40
CA TYR A 18 -3.76 -1.13 13.12
C TYR A 18 -2.50 -1.97 12.93
N ILE A 19 -1.44 -1.35 12.42
CA ILE A 19 -0.14 -1.97 12.12
C ILE A 19 0.97 -0.93 12.30
N ASP A 20 2.20 -1.39 12.53
CA ASP A 20 3.36 -0.51 12.69
C ASP A 20 4.09 -0.18 11.37
N ASP A 21 3.89 -0.99 10.33
CA ASP A 21 4.54 -0.87 9.02
C ASP A 21 3.50 -1.04 7.89
N PRO A 22 3.43 -0.12 6.90
CA PRO A 22 2.53 -0.27 5.75
C PRO A 22 2.67 -1.60 4.99
N LEU A 23 3.85 -2.23 4.99
CA LEU A 23 4.09 -3.55 4.39
C LEU A 23 3.26 -4.67 5.03
N HIS A 24 2.90 -4.52 6.31
CA HIS A 24 2.07 -5.51 7.02
C HIS A 24 0.61 -5.49 6.57
N TRP A 25 0.15 -4.44 5.88
CA TRP A 25 -1.19 -4.41 5.29
C TRP A 25 -1.23 -5.22 3.99
N ARG A 26 -1.46 -6.53 4.11
CA ARG A 26 -1.44 -7.49 2.97
C ARG A 26 -2.40 -7.16 1.83
N TYR A 27 -3.46 -6.40 2.12
CA TYR A 27 -4.46 -5.93 1.14
C TYR A 27 -4.15 -4.53 0.58
N SER A 28 -2.93 -4.00 0.82
CA SER A 28 -2.46 -2.75 0.22
C SER A 28 -1.64 -3.02 -1.04
N SER A 29 -1.82 -2.18 -2.06
CA SER A 29 -0.91 -2.14 -3.21
C SER A 29 0.48 -1.62 -2.87
N TYR A 30 0.70 -1.07 -1.67
CA TYR A 30 2.02 -0.58 -1.21
C TYR A 30 3.12 -1.63 -1.41
N ARG A 31 2.80 -2.91 -1.18
CA ARG A 31 3.73 -4.03 -1.37
C ARG A 31 4.24 -4.11 -2.82
N ASN A 32 3.37 -3.89 -3.80
CA ASN A 32 3.75 -3.89 -5.21
C ASN A 32 4.69 -2.73 -5.55
N TYR A 33 4.54 -1.56 -4.91
CA TYR A 33 5.47 -0.44 -5.04
C TYR A 33 6.83 -0.70 -4.41
N GLN A 34 6.95 -1.77 -3.61
CA GLN A 34 8.20 -2.24 -2.99
C GLN A 34 8.70 -3.54 -3.65
N ASP A 35 8.24 -3.85 -4.88
CA ASP A 35 8.58 -5.07 -5.62
C ASP A 35 8.28 -6.38 -4.87
N LEU A 36 7.33 -6.32 -3.92
CA LEU A 36 6.87 -7.47 -3.15
C LEU A 36 5.52 -7.98 -3.67
N PRO A 37 5.26 -9.30 -3.58
CA PRO A 37 3.96 -9.84 -3.92
C PRO A 37 2.88 -9.32 -2.96
N GLY A 38 1.78 -8.84 -3.55
CA GLY A 38 0.51 -8.59 -2.88
C GLY A 38 -0.33 -9.86 -2.79
N LEU A 39 -1.36 -9.85 -1.95
CA LEU A 39 -2.28 -11.00 -1.84
C LEU A 39 -3.13 -11.20 -3.10
N ILE A 40 -3.44 -10.10 -3.79
CA ILE A 40 -4.22 -10.07 -5.02
C ILE A 40 -3.27 -9.67 -6.16
N PRO A 41 -3.22 -10.42 -7.28
CA PRO A 41 -2.47 -10.02 -8.45
C PRO A 41 -2.95 -8.66 -8.98
N ILE A 42 -2.01 -7.84 -9.44
CA ILE A 42 -2.32 -6.54 -10.05
C ILE A 42 -2.08 -6.60 -11.56
N GLU A 43 -2.94 -5.95 -12.32
CA GLU A 43 -2.75 -5.71 -13.75
C GLU A 43 -2.37 -4.24 -13.92
N ILE A 44 -1.24 -3.99 -14.60
CA ILE A 44 -0.82 -2.63 -14.94
C ILE A 44 -1.47 -2.29 -16.27
N ILE A 45 -2.38 -1.31 -16.25
CA ILE A 45 -2.98 -0.76 -17.45
C ILE A 45 -2.03 0.30 -18.01
N SER A 46 -1.47 0.01 -19.18
CA SER A 46 -0.62 0.92 -19.96
C SER A 46 -1.44 1.77 -20.92
#